data_AF-A0AAV2DUC2-F1
#
_entry.id   AF-A0AAV2DUC2-F1
#
_cell.length_a   1.000
_cell.length_b   1.000
_cell.length_c   1.000
_cell.angle_alpha   90.00
_cell.angle_beta   90.00
_cell.angle_gamma   90.00
#
_symmetry.space_group_name_H-M   'P 1'
#
loop_
_entity.id
_entity.type
_entity.pdbx_description
1 polymer ?
#
loop_
_entity_poly.entity_id
_entity_poly.type
_entity_poly.pdbx_seq_one_letter_code
_entity_poly.pdbx_strand_id
1 'polypeptide(L)'
;MAEAFRRLPKYVVLRSRRCTNYRNYLQFLWNDDEFGGGYHKAMGAIRDLEVVSPFVKLEVVPSATNPSWAVHLLCSCNNKYLEVVRHKDTDLMYVSATADRPVDDPNVSSSTMFNLSFKHPAVVALHHGGTDRLVAISAATGVAMAVPTTEGEYFEYFPWESHEEKMKAKDKENKTLSDVLYLIILLVALYVLMLIGGVMG
;
A
#
# COMPACT_ATOMS: atom_id res chain seq x y z
N MET A 1 14.53 -12.79 16.72
CA MET A 1 13.42 -11.82 16.88
C MET A 1 13.24 -11.04 15.58
N ALA A 2 12.02 -11.07 15.02
CA ALA A 2 11.37 -10.01 14.23
C ALA A 2 11.93 -9.57 12.87
N GLU A 3 11.93 -10.44 11.86
CA GLU A 3 12.40 -10.05 10.51
C GLU A 3 11.30 -9.56 9.56
N ALA A 4 10.02 -9.99 9.68
CA ALA A 4 9.01 -9.61 8.69
C ALA A 4 8.35 -8.25 8.96
N PHE A 5 8.15 -7.84 10.23
CA PHE A 5 7.72 -6.47 10.57
C PHE A 5 8.73 -5.40 10.09
N ARG A 6 10.03 -5.72 10.09
CA ARG A 6 11.06 -4.80 9.57
C ARG A 6 10.92 -4.53 8.07
N ARG A 7 10.19 -5.35 7.32
CA ARG A 7 10.08 -5.24 5.86
C ARG A 7 8.96 -4.32 5.40
N LEU A 8 7.89 -4.17 6.19
CA LEU A 8 6.80 -3.24 5.88
C LEU A 8 7.03 -1.88 6.54
N PRO A 9 6.90 -0.77 5.78
CA PRO A 9 6.87 0.57 6.36
C PRO A 9 5.69 0.75 7.32
N LYS A 10 5.80 1.67 8.29
CA LYS A 10 4.71 1.99 9.22
C LYS A 10 3.42 2.38 8.48
N TYR A 11 3.54 3.19 7.43
CA TYR A 11 2.42 3.52 6.56
C TYR A 11 2.68 2.93 5.18
N VAL A 12 1.73 2.15 4.69
CA VAL A 12 1.88 1.37 3.48
C VAL A 12 0.69 1.57 2.55
N VAL A 13 0.96 1.43 1.25
CA VAL A 13 -0.06 1.26 0.22
C VAL A 13 0.16 -0.10 -0.42
N LEU A 14 -0.94 -0.83 -0.64
CA LEU A 14 -0.92 -2.14 -1.28
C LEU A 14 -1.50 -2.01 -2.69
N ARG A 15 -0.79 -2.50 -3.70
CA ARG A 15 -1.21 -2.52 -5.10
C ARG A 15 -1.55 -3.94 -5.52
N SER A 16 -2.76 -4.13 -6.04
CA SER A 16 -3.16 -5.39 -6.66
C SER A 16 -2.39 -5.61 -7.96
N ARG A 17 -1.95 -6.84 -8.20
CA ARG A 17 -1.31 -7.26 -9.45
C ARG A 17 -2.31 -7.85 -10.44
N ARG A 18 -3.50 -8.25 -9.97
CA ARG A 18 -4.56 -8.83 -10.80
C ARG A 18 -5.33 -7.81 -11.62
N CYS A 19 -5.43 -6.58 -11.14
CA CYS A 19 -6.18 -5.55 -11.83
C CYS A 19 -5.26 -4.84 -12.86
N THR A 20 -5.69 -4.80 -14.12
CA THR A 20 -4.86 -4.37 -15.27
C THR A 20 -4.60 -2.87 -15.35
N ASN A 21 -5.32 -2.05 -14.56
CA ASN A 21 -5.05 -0.60 -14.49
C ASN A 21 -3.94 -0.32 -13.46
N TYR A 22 -2.98 0.51 -13.83
CA TYR A 22 -1.73 0.77 -13.08
C TYR A 22 -1.92 1.44 -11.70
N ARG A 23 -3.16 1.79 -11.31
CA ARG A 23 -3.49 2.59 -10.12
C ARG A 23 -4.52 1.92 -9.20
N ASN A 24 -4.61 0.58 -9.26
CA ASN A 24 -5.50 -0.21 -8.42
C ASN A 24 -4.83 -0.53 -7.07
N TYR A 25 -4.87 0.46 -6.18
CA TYR A 25 -4.44 0.30 -4.80
C TYR A 25 -5.59 -0.20 -3.94
N LEU A 26 -5.28 -0.99 -2.92
CA LEU A 26 -6.23 -1.35 -1.88
C LEU A 26 -6.66 -0.08 -1.16
N GLN A 27 -7.96 0.18 -1.19
CA GLN A 27 -8.59 1.41 -0.74
C GLN A 27 -9.84 1.12 0.06
N PHE A 28 -10.17 2.04 0.93
CA PHE A 28 -11.45 2.06 1.63
C PHE A 28 -12.60 2.46 0.71
N LEU A 29 -13.66 1.65 0.69
CA LEU A 29 -14.88 1.92 -0.06
C LEU A 29 -15.90 2.59 0.88
N TRP A 30 -16.13 3.89 0.66
CA TRP A 30 -16.94 4.72 1.57
C TRP A 30 -18.34 5.07 1.03
N ASN A 31 -18.61 4.81 -0.25
CA ASN A 31 -19.90 5.16 -0.87
C ASN A 31 -20.78 3.91 -1.05
N ASP A 32 -21.97 3.97 -0.47
CA ASP A 32 -22.95 2.88 -0.48
C ASP A 32 -23.61 2.70 -1.86
N ASP A 33 -23.74 3.81 -2.61
CA ASP A 33 -24.50 3.86 -3.86
C ASP A 33 -23.67 3.51 -5.11
N GLU A 34 -22.33 3.66 -5.04
CA GLU A 34 -21.46 3.47 -6.22
C GLU A 34 -21.30 2.00 -6.64
N PHE A 35 -21.55 1.08 -5.71
CA PHE A 35 -21.27 -0.34 -5.91
C PHE A 35 -22.50 -1.22 -5.65
N GLY A 36 -23.71 -0.66 -5.69
CA GLY A 36 -24.94 -1.47 -5.60
C GLY A 36 -25.36 -1.87 -4.17
N GLY A 37 -25.11 -1.01 -3.18
CA GLY A 37 -25.76 -1.08 -1.86
C GLY A 37 -25.34 -2.29 -1.04
N GLY A 38 -24.12 -2.28 -0.48
CA GLY A 38 -23.69 -3.37 0.41
C GLY A 38 -22.21 -3.37 0.80
N TYR A 39 -21.37 -2.60 0.11
CA TYR A 39 -19.92 -2.56 0.34
C TYR A 39 -19.46 -1.49 1.32
N HIS A 40 -20.39 -0.96 2.11
CA HIS A 40 -20.10 0.07 3.10
C HIS A 40 -18.98 -0.44 4.03
N LYS A 41 -17.84 0.26 4.02
CA LYS A 41 -16.66 -0.04 4.84
C LYS A 41 -15.81 -1.22 4.38
N ALA A 42 -16.10 -1.80 3.21
CA ALA A 42 -15.25 -2.80 2.60
C ALA A 42 -13.94 -2.18 2.09
N MET A 43 -12.93 -3.02 1.89
CA MET A 43 -11.73 -2.67 1.14
C MET A 43 -11.88 -3.15 -0.31
N GLY A 44 -11.26 -2.47 -1.27
CA GLY A 44 -11.26 -2.87 -2.67
C GLY A 44 -10.16 -2.19 -3.47
N ALA A 45 -10.07 -2.45 -4.76
CA ALA A 45 -9.11 -1.83 -5.67
C ALA A 45 -9.80 -1.46 -6.99
N ILE A 46 -10.91 -0.70 -6.87
CA ILE A 46 -11.83 -0.41 -7.99
C ILE A 46 -11.59 0.99 -8.57
N ARG A 47 -11.20 1.96 -7.75
CA ARG A 47 -11.06 3.35 -8.19
C ARG A 47 -9.61 3.61 -8.62
N ASP A 48 -9.48 4.52 -9.58
CA ASP A 48 -8.19 5.09 -9.95
C ASP A 48 -7.81 6.16 -8.92
N LEU A 49 -7.13 5.75 -7.85
CA LEU A 49 -6.62 6.65 -6.82
C LEU A 49 -5.11 6.82 -6.91
N GLU A 50 -4.65 8.02 -6.63
CA GLU A 50 -3.23 8.27 -6.44
C GLU A 50 -2.73 7.65 -5.13
N VAL A 51 -1.46 7.23 -5.12
CA VAL A 51 -0.83 6.63 -3.93
C VAL A 51 -0.78 7.58 -2.72
N VAL A 52 -0.91 8.90 -2.94
CA VAL A 52 -0.98 9.91 -1.86
C VAL A 52 -2.38 10.02 -1.23
N SER A 53 -3.37 9.36 -1.82
CA SER A 53 -4.75 9.41 -1.35
C SER A 53 -4.85 8.90 0.10
N PRO A 54 -5.59 9.58 0.99
CA PRO A 54 -5.78 9.10 2.36
C PRO A 54 -6.57 7.78 2.40
N PHE A 55 -7.32 7.46 1.36
CA PHE A 55 -8.14 6.25 1.29
C PHE A 55 -7.36 4.97 0.99
N VAL A 56 -6.13 5.09 0.47
CA VAL A 56 -5.23 3.95 0.20
C VAL A 56 -4.21 3.76 1.32
N LYS A 57 -4.20 4.65 2.32
CA LYS A 57 -3.23 4.67 3.41
C LYS A 57 -3.61 3.66 4.50
N LEU A 58 -2.73 2.69 4.70
CA LEU A 58 -2.84 1.71 5.77
C LEU A 58 -1.70 1.91 6.77
N GLU A 59 -2.02 1.89 8.06
CA GLU A 59 -1.02 1.81 9.12
C GLU A 59 -0.79 0.33 9.49
N VAL A 60 0.48 -0.06 9.47
CA VAL A 60 0.93 -1.40 9.84
C VAL A 60 1.21 -1.41 11.33
N VAL A 61 0.42 -2.17 12.08
CA VAL A 61 0.56 -2.34 13.52
C VAL A 61 1.06 -3.77 13.79
N PRO A 62 2.19 -3.99 14.47
CA PRO A 62 2.63 -5.35 14.80
C PRO A 62 1.59 -6.10 15.64
N SER A 63 1.44 -7.40 15.38
CA SER A 63 0.75 -8.30 16.31
C SER A 63 1.50 -8.35 17.65
N ALA A 64 0.77 -8.39 18.76
CA ALA A 64 1.34 -8.57 20.09
C ALA A 64 1.77 -10.03 20.34
N THR A 65 1.05 -11.01 19.78
CA THR A 65 1.36 -12.43 19.89
C THR A 65 2.50 -12.85 18.98
N ASN A 66 2.52 -12.37 17.74
CA ASN A 66 3.44 -12.80 16.69
C ASN A 66 4.01 -11.61 15.89
N PRO A 67 4.74 -10.67 16.54
CA PRO A 67 5.24 -9.45 15.89
C PRO A 67 6.26 -9.72 14.76
N SER A 68 6.75 -10.95 14.65
CA SER A 68 7.78 -11.29 13.66
C SER A 68 7.23 -11.58 12.27
N TRP A 69 5.97 -11.99 12.14
CA TRP A 69 5.38 -12.45 10.88
C TRP A 69 3.88 -12.13 10.74
N ALA A 70 3.27 -11.53 11.76
CA ALA A 70 1.88 -11.13 11.75
C ALA A 70 1.71 -9.63 12.08
N VAL A 71 0.73 -9.02 11.43
CA VAL A 71 0.40 -7.60 11.59
C VAL A 71 -1.11 -7.40 11.64
N HIS A 72 -1.53 -6.27 12.17
CA HIS A 72 -2.84 -5.68 11.96
C HIS A 72 -2.69 -4.54 10.97
N LEU A 73 -3.72 -4.35 10.14
CA LEU A 73 -3.79 -3.23 9.21
C LEU A 73 -4.90 -2.29 9.67
N LEU A 74 -4.56 -1.03 9.90
CA LEU A 74 -5.50 0.02 10.31
C LEU A 74 -5.75 0.94 9.10
N CYS A 75 -7.01 1.09 8.67
CA CYS A 75 -7.31 2.13 7.67
C CYS A 75 -7.16 3.50 8.32
N SER A 76 -6.23 4.30 7.80
CA SER A 76 -6.05 5.67 8.28
C SER A 76 -7.24 6.58 7.98
N CYS A 77 -8.12 6.16 7.06
CA CYS A 77 -9.30 6.89 6.64
C CYS A 77 -10.38 7.01 7.73
N ASN A 78 -10.62 5.92 8.45
CA ASN A 78 -11.72 5.77 9.41
C ASN A 78 -11.25 5.29 10.78
N ASN A 79 -9.93 5.11 10.96
CA ASN A 79 -9.30 4.58 12.16
C ASN A 79 -9.90 3.25 12.64
N LYS A 80 -10.22 2.35 11.69
CA LYS A 80 -10.67 0.98 11.98
C LYS A 80 -9.69 -0.05 11.45
N TYR A 81 -9.55 -1.12 12.19
CA TYR A 81 -8.75 -2.27 11.79
C TYR A 81 -9.48 -3.06 10.71
N LEU A 82 -8.69 -3.58 9.78
CA LEU A 82 -9.17 -4.53 8.79
C LEU A 82 -9.50 -5.85 9.49
N GLU A 83 -10.67 -6.38 9.19
CA GLU A 83 -11.14 -7.69 9.61
C GLU A 83 -11.83 -8.39 8.44
N VAL A 84 -12.06 -9.69 8.58
CA VAL A 84 -12.83 -10.46 7.60
C VAL A 84 -14.27 -10.60 8.08
N VAL A 85 -15.19 -10.02 7.32
CA VAL A 85 -16.63 -10.04 7.61
C VAL A 85 -17.33 -11.00 6.64
N ARG A 86 -18.10 -11.93 7.18
CA ARG A 86 -18.95 -12.83 6.39
C ARG A 86 -20.24 -12.12 6.02
N HIS A 87 -20.55 -12.07 4.72
CA HIS A 87 -21.82 -11.56 4.21
C HIS A 87 -22.95 -12.53 4.54
N LYS A 88 -24.06 -12.01 5.06
CA LYS A 88 -25.14 -12.82 5.61
C LYS A 88 -25.82 -13.71 4.56
N ASP A 89 -25.95 -13.22 3.33
CA ASP A 89 -26.78 -13.89 2.31
C ASP A 89 -26.00 -14.76 1.32
N THR A 90 -24.68 -14.60 1.22
CA THR A 90 -23.87 -15.19 0.13
C THR A 90 -22.70 -16.03 0.62
N ASP A 91 -22.50 -16.10 1.94
CA ASP A 91 -21.34 -16.74 2.58
C ASP A 91 -19.96 -16.17 2.18
N LEU A 92 -19.96 -15.10 1.38
CA LEU A 92 -18.76 -14.44 0.93
C LEU A 92 -18.08 -13.73 2.09
N MET A 93 -16.74 -13.79 2.11
CA MET A 93 -15.94 -13.19 3.16
C MET A 93 -15.23 -11.95 2.61
N TYR A 94 -15.67 -10.77 3.03
CA TYR A 94 -15.11 -9.49 2.62
C TYR A 94 -14.07 -9.01 3.61
N VAL A 95 -13.01 -8.38 3.11
CA VAL A 95 -12.08 -7.64 3.95
C VAL A 95 -12.65 -6.24 4.16
N SER A 96 -12.90 -5.87 5.42
CA SER A 96 -13.57 -4.61 5.78
C SER A 96 -12.82 -3.88 6.88
N ALA A 97 -12.78 -2.55 6.83
CA ALA A 97 -12.20 -1.72 7.89
C ALA A 97 -13.28 -1.35 8.91
N THR A 98 -13.66 -2.29 9.77
CA THR A 98 -14.79 -2.15 10.70
C THR A 98 -14.44 -2.37 12.16
N ALA A 99 -13.32 -3.04 12.47
CA ALA A 99 -12.96 -3.37 13.84
C ALA A 99 -12.41 -2.16 14.62
N ASP A 100 -12.90 -1.95 15.83
CA ASP A 100 -12.47 -0.84 16.71
C ASP A 100 -11.10 -1.06 17.35
N ARG A 101 -10.68 -2.31 17.51
CA ARG A 101 -9.47 -2.71 18.22
C ARG A 101 -8.82 -3.91 17.53
N PRO A 102 -7.50 -4.10 17.67
CA PRO A 102 -6.86 -5.30 17.17
C PRO A 102 -7.31 -6.50 18.01
N VAL A 103 -7.67 -7.58 17.32
CA VAL A 103 -7.93 -8.91 17.88
C VAL A 103 -6.82 -9.83 17.40
N ASP A 104 -6.05 -10.36 18.35
CA ASP A 104 -4.78 -11.06 18.14
C ASP A 104 -4.88 -12.55 18.50
N ASP A 105 -6.07 -13.12 18.26
CA ASP A 105 -6.33 -14.56 18.38
C ASP A 105 -6.56 -15.13 16.98
N PRO A 106 -5.73 -16.09 16.50
CA PRO A 106 -5.94 -16.72 15.20
C PRO A 106 -7.10 -17.72 15.19
N ASN A 107 -7.69 -18.07 16.34
CA ASN A 107 -8.75 -19.08 16.40
C ASN A 107 -10.17 -18.49 16.36
N VAL A 108 -10.29 -17.15 16.28
CA VAL A 108 -11.58 -16.46 16.20
C VAL A 108 -11.78 -15.86 14.83
N SER A 109 -13.01 -15.95 14.30
CA SER A 109 -13.35 -15.40 12.99
C SER A 109 -13.21 -13.89 12.92
N SER A 110 -13.41 -13.19 14.05
CA SER A 110 -13.21 -11.75 14.21
C SER A 110 -11.74 -11.36 14.43
N SER A 111 -10.80 -12.23 14.11
CA SER A 111 -9.38 -11.88 14.13
C SER A 111 -9.15 -10.68 13.21
N THR A 112 -8.20 -9.84 13.56
CA THR A 112 -7.75 -8.72 12.70
C THR A 112 -6.31 -8.95 12.23
N MET A 113 -5.77 -10.12 12.55
CA MET A 113 -4.39 -10.47 12.31
C MET A 113 -4.22 -10.97 10.87
N PHE A 114 -3.19 -10.49 10.21
CA PHE A 114 -2.76 -10.95 8.90
C PHE A 114 -1.32 -11.45 8.99
N ASN A 115 -1.14 -12.72 8.67
CA ASN A 115 0.17 -13.35 8.54
C ASN A 115 0.75 -12.99 7.16
N LEU A 116 2.01 -12.59 7.14
CA LEU A 116 2.66 -12.07 5.95
C LEU A 116 3.52 -13.14 5.28
N SER A 117 3.25 -13.38 3.99
CA SER A 117 4.04 -14.28 3.15
C SER A 117 4.74 -13.49 2.06
N PHE A 118 6.06 -13.34 2.12
CA PHE A 118 6.84 -12.57 1.16
C PHE A 118 7.34 -13.45 0.02
N LYS A 119 6.97 -13.11 -1.23
CA LYS A 119 7.51 -13.77 -2.44
C LYS A 119 8.74 -13.05 -2.98
N HIS A 120 8.83 -11.74 -2.74
CA HIS A 120 9.93 -10.86 -3.15
C HIS A 120 10.03 -9.70 -2.12
N PRO A 121 11.17 -9.00 -1.99
CA PRO A 121 11.33 -7.84 -1.10
C PRO A 121 10.25 -6.76 -1.11
N ALA A 122 9.40 -6.67 -2.14
CA ALA A 122 8.33 -5.67 -2.24
C ALA A 122 6.96 -6.31 -2.55
N VAL A 123 6.85 -7.64 -2.39
CA VAL A 123 5.66 -8.41 -2.78
C VAL A 123 5.23 -9.32 -1.64
N VAL A 124 4.00 -9.14 -1.17
CA VAL A 124 3.46 -9.76 0.04
C VAL A 124 2.07 -10.36 -0.21
N ALA A 125 1.80 -11.54 0.32
CA ALA A 125 0.46 -12.08 0.47
C ALA A 125 -0.02 -11.89 1.91
N LEU A 126 -1.30 -11.60 2.08
CA LEU A 126 -1.93 -11.41 3.39
C LEU A 126 -2.80 -12.62 3.71
N HIS A 127 -2.40 -13.42 4.68
CA HIS A 127 -3.18 -14.56 5.18
C HIS A 127 -3.95 -14.11 6.42
N HIS A 128 -5.28 -14.11 6.35
CA HIS A 128 -6.11 -13.80 7.50
C HIS A 128 -5.99 -14.88 8.57
N GLY A 129 -5.52 -14.50 9.76
CA GLY A 129 -5.22 -15.42 10.86
C GLY A 129 -6.44 -16.19 11.34
N GLY A 130 -7.61 -15.55 11.39
CA GLY A 130 -8.86 -16.13 11.92
C GLY A 130 -9.58 -17.13 11.01
N THR A 131 -9.21 -17.20 9.72
CA THR A 131 -9.91 -18.04 8.73
C THR A 131 -8.99 -18.89 7.88
N ASP A 132 -7.67 -18.73 8.02
CA ASP A 132 -6.64 -19.35 7.16
C ASP A 132 -6.90 -19.13 5.66
N ARG A 133 -7.38 -17.94 5.31
CA ARG A 133 -7.68 -17.53 3.94
C ARG A 133 -6.76 -16.43 3.47
N LEU A 134 -6.52 -16.38 2.17
CA LEU A 134 -5.72 -15.32 1.56
C LEU A 134 -6.60 -14.15 1.16
N VAL A 135 -6.07 -12.94 1.27
CA VAL A 135 -6.71 -11.76 0.69
C VAL A 135 -6.47 -11.74 -0.82
N ALA A 136 -7.52 -11.48 -1.58
CA ALA A 136 -7.46 -11.26 -3.02
C ALA A 136 -8.46 -10.19 -3.45
N ILE A 137 -8.19 -9.53 -4.57
CA ILE A 137 -9.18 -8.67 -5.21
C ILE A 137 -10.06 -9.53 -6.12
N SER A 138 -11.38 -9.47 -5.92
CA SER A 138 -12.35 -10.10 -6.82
C SER A 138 -12.27 -9.44 -8.19
N ALA A 139 -12.05 -10.22 -9.25
CA ALA A 139 -12.04 -9.67 -10.61
C ALA A 139 -13.42 -9.16 -11.06
N ALA A 140 -14.50 -9.73 -10.50
CA ALA A 140 -15.86 -9.37 -10.86
C ALA A 140 -16.32 -8.05 -10.23
N THR A 141 -15.91 -7.80 -8.98
CA THR A 141 -16.41 -6.65 -8.19
C THR A 141 -15.32 -5.65 -7.84
N GLY A 142 -14.04 -6.03 -7.97
CA GLY A 142 -12.87 -5.30 -7.48
C GLY A 142 -12.81 -5.13 -5.95
N VAL A 143 -13.67 -5.83 -5.21
CA VAL A 143 -13.69 -5.81 -3.74
C VAL A 143 -12.68 -6.82 -3.20
N ALA A 144 -12.03 -6.48 -2.08
CA ALA A 144 -11.10 -7.36 -1.40
C ALA A 144 -11.85 -8.43 -0.59
N MET A 145 -11.43 -9.67 -0.77
CA MET A 145 -12.08 -10.85 -0.20
C MET A 145 -11.08 -11.78 0.44
N ALA A 146 -11.51 -12.48 1.48
CA ALA A 146 -10.79 -13.63 2.03
C ALA A 146 -11.22 -14.90 1.27
N VAL A 147 -10.34 -15.39 0.42
CA VAL A 147 -10.55 -16.52 -0.49
C VAL A 147 -9.73 -17.74 -0.06
N PRO A 148 -10.06 -18.95 -0.55
CA PRO A 148 -9.19 -20.11 -0.36
C PRO A 148 -7.74 -19.81 -0.75
N THR A 149 -6.79 -20.45 -0.08
CA THR A 149 -5.35 -20.20 -0.28
C THR A 149 -4.87 -20.45 -1.71
N THR A 150 -5.56 -21.32 -2.46
CA THR A 150 -5.31 -21.57 -3.89
C THR A 150 -5.67 -20.39 -4.80
N GLU A 151 -6.53 -19.49 -4.34
CA GLU A 151 -7.07 -18.36 -5.10
C GLU A 151 -6.51 -17.01 -4.63
N GLY A 152 -5.66 -17.01 -3.61
CA GLY A 152 -5.07 -15.80 -3.04
C GLY A 152 -4.23 -14.98 -4.01
N GLU A 153 -3.98 -13.73 -3.66
CA GLU A 153 -3.19 -12.80 -4.44
C GLU A 153 -1.95 -12.31 -3.69
N TYR A 154 -0.94 -11.90 -4.45
CA TYR A 154 0.20 -11.15 -3.94
C TYR A 154 0.05 -9.67 -4.28
N PHE A 155 0.21 -8.83 -3.28
CA PHE A 155 0.22 -7.37 -3.40
C PHE A 155 1.65 -6.87 -3.50
N GLU A 156 1.86 -5.89 -4.37
CA GLU A 156 3.05 -5.05 -4.26
C GLU A 156 2.81 -4.00 -3.20
N TYR A 157 3.82 -3.67 -2.41
CA TYR A 157 3.68 -2.66 -1.37
C TYR A 157 4.67 -1.52 -1.53
N PHE A 158 4.22 -0.33 -1.15
CA PHE A 158 5.00 0.91 -1.21
C PHE A 158 4.85 1.66 0.12
N PRO A 159 5.90 2.36 0.59
CA PRO A 159 5.74 3.35 1.64
C PRO A 159 4.68 4.38 1.21
N TRP A 160 3.72 4.67 2.08
CA TRP A 160 2.83 5.80 1.86
C TRP A 160 3.56 7.08 2.22
N GLU A 161 3.50 8.07 1.33
CA GLU A 161 4.09 9.39 1.52
C GLU A 161 2.99 10.44 1.31
N SER A 162 3.01 11.48 2.14
CA SER A 162 2.08 12.60 1.98
C SER A 162 2.37 13.40 0.71
N HIS A 163 1.36 14.10 0.20
CA HIS A 163 1.54 14.99 -0.94
C HIS A 163 2.62 16.07 -0.68
N GLU A 164 2.69 16.60 0.54
CA GLU A 164 3.70 17.59 0.93
C GLU A 164 5.11 17.00 0.89
N GLU A 165 5.32 15.78 1.40
CA GLU A 165 6.61 15.09 1.34
C GLU A 165 7.02 14.83 -0.12
N LYS A 166 6.08 14.45 -0.98
CA LYS A 166 6.34 14.27 -2.41
C LYS A 166 6.73 15.57 -3.11
N MET A 167 6.04 16.67 -2.80
CA MET A 167 6.37 17.98 -3.37
C MET A 167 7.75 18.43 -2.91
N LYS A 168 8.08 18.29 -1.61
CA LYS A 168 9.42 18.57 -1.08
C LYS A 168 10.51 17.72 -1.74
N ALA A 169 10.24 16.43 -1.98
CA ALA A 169 11.17 15.54 -2.67
C ALA A 169 11.41 16.01 -4.12
N LYS A 170 10.35 16.37 -4.84
CA LYS A 170 10.42 16.88 -6.21
C LYS A 170 11.14 18.23 -6.30
N ASP A 171 10.89 19.13 -5.36
CA ASP A 171 11.58 20.43 -5.29
C ASP A 171 13.08 20.25 -5.03
N LYS A 172 13.45 19.28 -4.16
CA LYS A 172 14.85 18.92 -3.89
C LYS A 172 15.52 18.32 -5.14
N GLU A 173 14.84 17.47 -5.87
CA GLU A 173 15.33 16.90 -7.13
C GLU A 173 15.54 18.00 -8.19
N ASN A 174 14.55 18.87 -8.39
CA ASN A 174 14.63 20.00 -9.31
C ASN A 174 15.79 20.94 -8.98
N LYS A 175 16.00 21.24 -7.68
CA LYS A 175 17.14 22.04 -7.22
C LYS A 175 18.47 21.37 -7.56
N THR A 176 18.59 20.06 -7.32
CA THR A 176 19.80 19.28 -7.63
C THR A 176 20.10 19.31 -9.13
N LEU A 177 19.08 19.16 -9.98
CA LEU A 177 19.23 19.25 -11.43
C LEU A 177 19.65 20.65 -11.89
N SER A 178 19.08 21.70 -11.28
CA SER A 178 19.47 23.08 -11.53
C SER A 178 20.94 23.34 -11.17
N ASP A 179 21.40 22.84 -10.02
CA ASP A 179 22.78 23.01 -9.56
C ASP A 179 23.77 22.29 -10.52
N VAL A 180 23.43 21.08 -10.97
CA VAL A 180 24.23 20.33 -11.97
C VAL A 180 24.29 21.08 -13.31
N LEU A 181 23.16 21.63 -13.77
CA LEU A 181 23.13 22.39 -15.02
C LEU A 181 24.00 23.65 -14.94
N TYR A 182 23.96 24.35 -13.81
CA TYR A 182 24.79 25.54 -13.58
C TYR A 182 26.29 25.22 -13.62
N LEU A 183 26.69 24.09 -13.01
CA LEU A 183 28.08 23.62 -13.03
C LEU A 183 28.54 23.28 -14.47
N ILE A 184 27.69 22.63 -15.26
CA ILE A 184 27.99 22.31 -16.67
C ILE A 184 28.20 23.61 -17.47
N ILE A 185 27.32 24.59 -17.31
CA ILE A 185 27.44 25.89 -17.98
C ILE A 185 28.75 26.58 -17.61
N LEU A 186 29.12 26.57 -16.33
CA LEU A 186 30.37 27.17 -15.86
C LEU A 186 31.61 26.48 -16.47
N LEU A 187 31.62 25.14 -16.52
CA LEU A 187 32.70 24.37 -17.13
C LEU A 187 32.83 24.64 -18.64
N VAL A 188 31.70 24.74 -19.34
CA VAL A 188 31.69 25.09 -20.78
C VAL A 188 32.22 26.50 -20.98
N ALA A 189 31.80 27.47 -20.17
CA ALA A 189 32.29 28.85 -20.25
C ALA A 189 33.81 28.93 -20.01
N LEU A 190 34.33 28.20 -19.01
CA LEU A 190 35.77 28.09 -18.74
C LEU A 190 36.51 27.44 -19.91
N TYR A 191 35.96 26.39 -20.50
CA TYR A 191 36.55 25.74 -21.67
C TYR A 191 36.63 26.68 -22.88
N VAL A 192 35.57 27.43 -23.18
CA VAL A 192 35.55 28.44 -24.24
C VAL A 192 36.58 29.54 -23.98
N LEU A 193 36.70 30.02 -22.74
CA LEU A 193 37.72 31.00 -22.36
C LEU A 193 39.14 30.46 -22.56
N MET A 194 39.39 29.19 -22.22
CA MET A 194 40.69 28.55 -22.47
C MET A 194 41.01 28.43 -23.96
N LEU A 195 40.01 28.09 -24.80
CA LEU A 195 40.19 28.03 -26.25
C LEU A 195 40.48 29.40 -26.87
N ILE A 196 39.81 30.47 -26.41
CA ILE A 196 40.04 31.82 -26.91
C ILE A 196 41.39 32.37 -26.41
N GLY A 197 41.73 32.14 -25.14
CA GLY A 197 42.98 32.60 -24.53
C GLY A 197 44.23 31.88 -25.04
N GLY A 198 44.10 30.61 -25.44
CA GLY A 198 45.20 29.81 -25.99
C GLY A 198 45.62 30.18 -27.41
N VAL A 199 44.88 31.05 -28.10
CA VAL A 199 45.19 31.51 -29.48
C VAL A 199 46.11 32.74 -29.50
N MET A 200 46.45 33.31 -28.33
CA MET A 200 47.38 34.45 -28.22
C MET A 200 48.81 34.09 -27.77
N GLY A 201 49.18 32.80 -27.83
CA GLY A 201 50.52 32.31 -27.47
C GLY A 201 51.38 32.00 -28.69
#